data_AF-A0A8T4G6Y1-F1
#
_entry.id   AF-A0A8T4G6Y1-F1
#
_cell.length_a   1.000
_cell.length_b   1.000
_cell.length_c   1.000
_cell.angle_alpha   90.00
_cell.angle_beta   90.00
_cell.angle_gamma   90.00
#
_symmetry.space_group_name_H-M   'P 1'
#
loop_
_entity.id
_entity.type
_entity.pdbx_description
1 polymer ?
#
loop_
_entity_poly.entity_id
_entity_poly.type
_entity_poly.pdbx_seq_one_letter_code
_entity_poly.pdbx_strand_id
1 'polypeptide(L)'
;MFLRLREEIAKSLKSSGIRVVSPYKVGIGWVDLAIPRKRVGVDILDGSYESCVERLTSHPFRDVRIIDENSLDEFCREFGVSIKVDEERLDSPTAYVKAIEDALAYLYITGEVYEKEIDYRPLNTTLPDLKRFGYAISHSKPKLNPEMFVCLTHEGYAAAKKVVLRRVEMFEKRIRKLSGPESYIIALGMSAGLKVSKAAELNDYDLKSLLSFMRVLNEEKIKIDTSLHPKVAFCRFLIDTALNGKAVKLAKTLNRLGLAFKVRNYSPFGHYLGEEYRIAREAVEALLKFSYAEIPENCLKEFIALTYPLSHSDIYSIMSYSGEFLRNAEKSRVCWLDGSKIVLTDKFIDYAKVRLAMLVEKVIGSLS
;
A
#
# COMPACT_ATOMS: atom_id res chain seq x y z
N MET A 1 6.40 12.91 13.07
CA MET A 1 7.78 12.89 13.60
C MET A 1 8.77 12.24 12.62
N PHE A 2 8.67 10.94 12.33
CA PHE A 2 9.61 10.26 11.41
C PHE A 2 9.57 10.79 9.98
N LEU A 3 8.41 11.20 9.47
CA LEU A 3 8.27 11.68 8.08
C LEU A 3 9.02 13.00 7.85
N ARG A 4 8.94 13.96 8.78
CA ARG A 4 9.75 15.20 8.76
C ARG A 4 11.23 14.89 8.90
N LEU A 5 11.60 14.07 9.88
CA LEU A 5 12.99 13.67 10.09
C LEU A 5 13.57 13.03 8.82
N ARG A 6 12.82 12.16 8.15
CA ARG A 6 13.18 11.58 6.85
C ARG A 6 13.42 12.66 5.79
N GLU A 7 12.54 13.64 5.66
CA GLU A 7 12.70 14.71 4.66
C GLU A 7 13.94 15.56 4.93
N GLU A 8 14.23 15.89 6.18
CA GLU A 8 15.44 16.62 6.54
C GLU A 8 16.70 15.78 6.35
N ILE A 9 16.71 14.50 6.74
CA ILE A 9 17.84 13.60 6.43
C ILE A 9 18.08 13.53 4.91
N ALA A 10 17.02 13.32 4.13
CA ALA A 10 17.12 13.23 2.67
C ALA A 10 17.68 14.53 2.07
N LYS A 11 17.22 15.69 2.56
CA LYS A 11 17.67 17.01 2.13
C LYS A 11 19.14 17.24 2.48
N SER A 12 19.56 16.98 3.72
CA SER A 12 20.95 17.15 4.15
C SER A 12 21.92 16.22 3.41
N LEU A 13 21.53 14.97 3.15
CA LEU A 13 22.31 14.05 2.32
C LEU A 13 22.47 14.57 0.88
N LYS A 14 21.38 15.05 0.25
CA LYS A 14 21.43 15.62 -1.11
C LYS A 14 22.34 16.85 -1.17
N SER A 15 22.21 17.76 -0.20
CA SER A 15 23.05 18.96 -0.10
C SER A 15 24.53 18.63 0.07
N SER A 16 24.84 17.47 0.66
CA SER A 16 26.21 16.96 0.83
C SER A 16 26.71 16.14 -0.37
N GLY A 17 26.01 16.18 -1.50
CA GLY A 17 26.38 15.47 -2.73
C GLY A 17 26.06 13.98 -2.73
N ILE A 18 25.36 13.46 -1.71
CA ILE A 18 25.00 12.05 -1.62
C ILE A 18 23.69 11.80 -2.36
N ARG A 19 23.73 10.89 -3.34
CA ARG A 19 22.53 10.45 -4.05
C ARG A 19 21.69 9.57 -3.13
N VAL A 20 20.55 10.10 -2.70
CA VAL A 20 19.55 9.43 -1.86
C VAL A 20 18.17 9.42 -2.54
N VAL A 21 17.44 8.31 -2.36
CA VAL A 21 16.05 8.16 -2.79
C VAL A 21 15.17 8.09 -1.55
N SER A 22 14.08 8.87 -1.51
CA SER A 22 13.18 8.93 -0.35
C SER A 22 11.73 9.25 -0.74
N PRO A 23 10.75 8.48 -0.25
CA PRO A 23 10.92 7.12 0.27
C PRO A 23 11.39 6.16 -0.84
N TYR A 24 11.90 4.98 -0.47
CA TYR A 24 12.32 3.95 -1.41
C TYR A 24 11.42 2.71 -1.31
N LYS A 25 10.79 2.33 -2.43
CA LYS A 25 9.92 1.14 -2.50
C LYS A 25 10.78 -0.13 -2.41
N VAL A 26 10.38 -1.05 -1.56
CA VAL A 26 11.02 -2.37 -1.36
C VAL A 26 9.97 -3.48 -1.53
N GLY A 27 10.37 -4.75 -1.38
CA GLY A 27 9.46 -5.89 -1.53
C GLY A 27 8.25 -5.80 -0.59
N ILE A 28 8.48 -5.35 0.65
CA ILE A 28 7.45 -5.15 1.67
C ILE A 28 7.37 -3.65 2.00
N GLY A 29 6.37 -2.93 1.46
CA GLY A 29 6.16 -1.52 1.80
C GLY A 29 7.23 -0.56 1.25
N TRP A 30 7.71 0.35 2.10
CA TRP A 30 8.74 1.36 1.78
C TRP A 30 9.69 1.53 2.96
N VAL A 31 10.97 1.74 2.67
CA VAL A 31 11.95 2.23 3.65
C VAL A 31 12.10 3.75 3.50
N ASP A 32 12.49 4.42 4.58
CA ASP A 32 12.58 5.88 4.59
C ASP A 32 13.59 6.42 3.58
N LEU A 33 14.76 5.78 3.47
CA LEU A 33 15.81 6.21 2.56
C LEU A 33 16.54 5.00 1.97
N ALA A 34 17.00 5.16 0.74
CA ALA A 34 18.03 4.30 0.16
C ALA A 34 19.18 5.16 -0.36
N ILE A 35 20.41 4.69 -0.17
CA ILE A 35 21.64 5.27 -0.73
C ILE A 35 22.18 4.27 -1.76
N PRO A 36 21.72 4.31 -3.03
CA PRO A 36 21.88 3.19 -3.95
C PRO A 36 23.35 2.87 -4.26
N ARG A 37 24.20 3.90 -4.38
CA ARG A 37 25.64 3.72 -4.67
C ARG A 37 26.38 2.96 -3.56
N LYS A 38 25.95 3.12 -2.31
CA LYS A 38 26.50 2.41 -1.16
C LYS A 38 25.72 1.12 -0.82
N ARG A 39 24.60 0.88 -1.51
CA ARG A 39 23.61 -0.17 -1.20
C ARG A 39 23.18 -0.16 0.28
N VAL A 40 22.99 1.04 0.83
CA VAL A 40 22.52 1.22 2.21
C VAL A 40 21.01 1.43 2.21
N GLY A 41 20.30 0.66 3.01
CA GLY A 41 18.90 0.89 3.36
C GLY A 41 18.81 1.53 4.73
N VAL A 42 17.99 2.57 4.88
CA VAL A 42 17.81 3.27 6.15
C VAL A 42 16.33 3.35 6.46
N ASP A 43 15.96 3.01 7.69
CA ASP A 43 14.61 3.19 8.20
C ASP A 43 14.66 3.86 9.58
N ILE A 44 13.79 4.83 9.82
CA ILE A 44 13.68 5.51 11.12
C ILE A 44 12.74 4.68 12.00
N LEU A 45 13.21 4.30 13.18
CA LEU A 45 12.42 3.60 14.18
C LEU A 45 11.37 4.54 14.75
N ASP A 46 10.11 4.24 14.48
CA ASP A 46 8.99 4.94 15.08
C ASP A 46 7.81 3.98 15.23
N GLY A 47 7.78 3.18 16.29
CA GLY A 47 6.78 2.13 16.49
C GLY A 47 7.41 0.74 16.58
N SER A 48 7.16 -0.13 15.60
CA SER A 48 7.68 -1.51 15.62
C SER A 48 9.06 -1.63 15.00
N TYR A 49 9.99 -2.21 15.76
CA TYR A 49 11.32 -2.55 15.29
C TYR A 49 11.29 -3.70 14.27
N GLU A 50 10.49 -4.73 14.54
CA GLU A 50 10.28 -5.89 13.67
C GLU A 50 9.79 -5.46 12.29
N SER A 51 8.87 -4.49 12.27
CA SER A 51 8.36 -3.90 11.04
C SER A 51 9.47 -3.19 10.24
N CYS A 52 10.39 -2.49 10.90
CA CYS A 52 11.55 -1.86 10.23
C CYS A 52 12.48 -2.93 9.64
N VAL A 53 12.83 -3.95 10.43
CA VAL A 53 13.68 -5.06 10.00
C VAL A 53 13.07 -5.79 8.80
N GLU A 54 11.77 -6.10 8.83
CA GLU A 54 11.10 -6.79 7.74
C GLU A 54 11.17 -6.00 6.42
N ARG A 55 10.90 -4.70 6.46
CA ARG A 55 10.99 -3.86 5.25
C ARG A 55 12.42 -3.79 4.72
N LEU A 56 13.40 -3.56 5.60
CA LEU A 56 14.81 -3.45 5.23
C LEU A 56 15.37 -4.77 4.66
N THR A 57 14.97 -5.90 5.20
CA THR A 57 15.42 -7.23 4.74
C THR A 57 14.67 -7.73 3.50
N SER A 58 13.52 -7.12 3.15
CA SER A 58 12.79 -7.41 1.91
C SER A 58 13.48 -6.89 0.62
N HIS A 59 14.67 -6.29 0.74
CA HIS A 59 15.47 -5.80 -0.37
C HIS A 59 16.96 -6.11 -0.11
N PRO A 60 17.76 -6.43 -1.15
CA PRO A 60 19.15 -6.84 -0.97
C PRO A 60 20.09 -5.64 -0.74
N PHE A 61 19.84 -4.86 0.31
CA PHE A 61 20.81 -3.89 0.82
C PHE A 61 22.05 -4.62 1.34
N ARG A 62 23.22 -4.01 1.16
CA ARG A 62 24.48 -4.53 1.72
C ARG A 62 24.64 -4.13 3.17
N ASP A 63 24.15 -2.94 3.51
CA ASP A 63 24.19 -2.37 4.84
C ASP A 63 22.80 -1.84 5.18
N VAL A 64 22.36 -2.09 6.40
CA VAL A 64 21.00 -1.81 6.88
C VAL A 64 21.12 -1.01 8.17
N ARG A 65 20.51 0.17 8.19
CA ARG A 65 20.54 1.09 9.33
C ARG A 65 19.13 1.37 9.82
N ILE A 66 18.92 1.17 11.11
CA ILE A 66 17.70 1.58 11.80
C ILE A 66 18.08 2.78 12.67
N ILE A 67 17.54 3.95 12.35
CA ILE A 67 17.84 5.20 13.05
C ILE A 67 16.80 5.40 14.15
N ASP A 68 17.28 5.52 15.37
CA ASP A 68 16.54 5.94 16.57
C ASP A 68 17.17 7.22 17.16
N GLU A 69 16.67 7.66 18.32
CA GLU A 69 17.17 8.86 19.00
C GLU A 69 18.66 8.77 19.37
N ASN A 70 19.20 7.57 19.59
CA ASN A 70 20.58 7.37 20.04
C ASN A 70 21.57 7.23 18.88
N SER A 71 21.10 6.80 17.71
CA SER A 71 21.93 6.53 16.53
C SER A 71 21.92 7.64 15.48
N LEU A 72 21.03 8.63 15.62
CA LEU A 72 20.94 9.75 14.67
C LEU A 72 22.25 10.54 14.56
N ASP A 73 22.89 10.85 15.69
CA ASP A 73 24.15 11.62 15.72
C ASP A 73 25.33 10.84 15.14
N GLU A 74 25.37 9.52 15.34
CA GLU A 74 26.34 8.65 14.71
C GLU A 74 26.17 8.62 13.19
N PHE A 75 24.92 8.43 12.73
CA PHE A 75 24.59 8.49 11.30
C PHE A 75 24.98 9.84 10.69
N CYS A 76 24.68 10.94 11.38
CA CYS A 76 25.03 12.28 10.90
C CYS A 76 26.54 12.47 10.75
N ARG A 77 27.33 12.02 11.74
CA ARG A 77 28.79 12.07 11.68
C ARG A 77 29.37 11.21 10.56
N GLU A 78 28.87 9.99 10.37
CA GLU A 78 29.35 9.09 9.31
C GLU A 78 29.15 9.69 7.91
N PHE A 79 28.01 10.33 7.68
CA PHE A 79 27.68 10.93 6.39
C PHE A 79 28.07 12.40 6.26
N GLY A 80 28.68 12.99 7.29
CA GLY A 80 29.11 14.39 7.31
C GLY A 80 27.94 15.37 7.16
N VAL A 81 26.76 15.03 7.68
CA VAL A 81 25.55 15.85 7.57
C VAL A 81 25.17 16.45 8.92
N SER A 82 24.46 17.57 8.89
CA SER A 82 23.79 18.15 10.05
C SER A 82 22.29 18.23 9.76
N ILE A 83 21.47 17.86 10.74
CA ILE A 83 20.02 17.88 10.63
C ILE A 83 19.52 18.97 11.57
N LYS A 84 18.69 19.86 11.03
CA LYS A 84 17.92 20.82 11.81
C LYS A 84 16.46 20.53 11.53
N VAL A 85 15.73 20.08 12.54
CA VAL A 85 14.29 19.89 12.45
C VAL A 85 13.65 21.19 12.94
N ASP A 86 13.29 22.06 12.00
CA ASP A 86 12.57 23.29 12.35
C ASP A 86 11.14 22.94 12.77
N GLU A 87 10.77 23.34 13.99
CA GLU A 87 9.37 23.34 14.42
C GLU A 87 8.65 24.54 13.81
N GLU A 88 8.25 24.43 12.54
CA GLU A 88 7.28 25.38 11.99
C GLU A 88 5.95 25.23 12.74
N ARG A 89 5.70 26.14 13.68
CA ARG A 89 4.37 26.37 14.25
C ARG A 89 3.56 27.16 13.22
N LEU A 90 2.66 26.46 12.54
CA LEU A 90 1.77 27.07 11.56
C LEU A 90 0.49 27.55 12.24
N ASP A 91 0.17 28.82 12.03
CA ASP A 91 -1.12 29.39 12.41
C ASP A 91 -2.27 28.69 11.67
N SER A 92 -3.47 28.76 12.27
CA SER A 92 -4.67 28.18 11.65
C SER A 92 -4.98 28.90 10.32
N PRO A 93 -4.98 28.20 9.17
CA PRO A 93 -5.20 28.83 7.88
C PRO A 93 -6.62 29.39 7.78
N THR A 94 -6.80 30.42 6.95
CA THR A 94 -8.14 30.93 6.62
C THR A 94 -8.97 29.82 5.95
N ALA A 95 -10.30 29.92 5.99
CA ALA A 95 -11.19 28.92 5.39
C ALA A 95 -10.91 28.69 3.90
N TYR A 96 -10.53 29.74 3.18
CA TYR A 96 -10.17 29.67 1.77
C TYR A 96 -8.84 28.93 1.53
N VAL A 97 -7.79 29.24 2.32
CA VAL A 97 -6.50 28.53 2.24
C VAL A 97 -6.70 27.05 2.58
N LYS A 98 -7.53 26.74 3.58
CA LYS A 98 -7.88 25.37 3.91
C LYS A 98 -8.56 24.63 2.75
N ALA A 99 -9.46 25.29 2.02
CA ALA A 99 -10.11 24.69 0.86
C ALA A 99 -9.11 24.36 -0.27
N ILE A 100 -8.10 25.22 -0.49
CA ILE A 100 -6.99 24.96 -1.42
C ILE A 100 -6.17 23.76 -0.95
N GLU A 101 -5.80 23.71 0.34
CA GLU A 101 -5.06 22.57 0.90
C GLU A 101 -5.86 21.26 0.80
N ASP A 102 -7.17 21.30 1.08
CA ASP A 102 -8.10 20.17 0.92
C ASP A 102 -8.14 19.67 -0.53
N ALA A 103 -8.23 20.59 -1.50
CA ALA A 103 -8.25 20.25 -2.92
C ALA A 103 -6.91 19.66 -3.41
N LEU A 104 -5.78 20.23 -2.96
CA LEU A 104 -4.44 19.70 -3.24
C LEU A 104 -4.28 18.27 -2.70
N ALA A 105 -4.64 18.05 -1.43
CA ALA A 105 -4.56 16.73 -0.81
C ALA A 105 -5.50 15.73 -1.51
N TYR A 106 -6.69 16.16 -1.90
CA TYR A 106 -7.61 15.36 -2.69
C TYR A 106 -6.98 14.91 -4.01
N LEU A 107 -6.54 15.84 -4.86
CA LEU A 107 -5.93 15.51 -6.14
C LEU A 107 -4.64 14.69 -6.00
N TYR A 108 -3.88 14.86 -4.93
CA TYR A 108 -2.69 14.03 -4.65
C TYR A 108 -3.04 12.57 -4.37
N ILE A 109 -4.05 12.35 -3.52
CA ILE A 109 -4.48 11.00 -3.13
C ILE A 109 -5.23 10.34 -4.28
N THR A 110 -6.07 11.10 -5.01
CA THR A 110 -6.82 10.55 -6.12
C THR A 110 -5.96 10.44 -7.38
N GLY A 111 -4.92 11.25 -7.57
CA GLY A 111 -4.08 11.26 -8.77
C GLY A 111 -4.74 11.98 -9.96
N GLU A 112 -5.89 11.49 -10.41
CA GLU A 112 -6.70 12.13 -11.46
C GLU A 112 -8.20 12.00 -11.16
N VAL A 113 -8.99 13.00 -11.56
CA VAL A 113 -10.46 12.99 -11.44
C VAL A 113 -11.13 13.54 -12.68
N TYR A 114 -12.31 13.00 -13.00
CA TYR A 114 -13.11 13.42 -14.14
C TYR A 114 -13.71 14.81 -13.89
N GLU A 115 -13.40 15.77 -14.77
CA GLU A 115 -13.67 17.19 -14.52
C GLU A 115 -15.16 17.54 -14.49
N LYS A 116 -15.99 16.85 -15.29
CA LYS A 116 -17.43 17.13 -15.36
C LYS A 116 -18.21 16.67 -14.12
N GLU A 117 -17.68 15.70 -13.36
CA GLU A 117 -18.38 15.10 -12.21
C GLU A 117 -17.55 15.18 -10.92
N ILE A 118 -16.99 16.35 -10.62
CA ILE A 118 -16.28 16.59 -9.37
C ILE A 118 -17.26 16.68 -8.19
N ASP A 119 -17.42 15.57 -7.46
CA ASP A 119 -18.24 15.45 -6.25
C ASP A 119 -17.43 15.77 -4.96
N TYR A 120 -16.47 16.69 -5.04
CA TYR A 120 -15.70 17.16 -3.89
C TYR A 120 -15.67 18.68 -3.83
N ARG A 121 -16.47 19.23 -2.91
CA ARG A 121 -16.73 20.67 -2.82
C ARG A 121 -15.46 21.54 -2.77
N PRO A 122 -14.44 21.26 -1.94
CA PRO A 122 -13.24 22.09 -1.91
C PRO A 122 -12.54 22.18 -3.28
N LEU A 123 -12.42 21.06 -3.99
CA LEU A 123 -11.84 21.05 -5.33
C LEU A 123 -12.72 21.82 -6.31
N ASN A 124 -14.03 21.56 -6.33
CA ASN A 124 -14.94 22.22 -7.26
C ASN A 124 -14.89 23.76 -7.12
N THR A 125 -14.76 24.26 -5.89
CA THR A 125 -14.69 25.71 -5.63
C THR A 125 -13.33 26.34 -5.92
N THR A 126 -12.23 25.58 -5.84
CA THR A 126 -10.86 26.14 -5.91
C THR A 126 -10.10 25.75 -7.18
N LEU A 127 -10.66 24.86 -8.01
CA LEU A 127 -10.02 24.39 -9.23
C LEU A 127 -9.57 25.51 -10.18
N PRO A 128 -10.37 26.57 -10.44
CA PRO A 128 -9.92 27.69 -11.28
C PRO A 128 -8.65 28.35 -10.74
N ASP A 129 -8.56 28.56 -9.43
CA ASP A 129 -7.40 29.16 -8.79
C ASP A 129 -6.21 28.21 -8.77
N LEU A 130 -6.42 26.91 -8.52
CA LEU A 130 -5.35 25.90 -8.62
C LEU A 130 -4.73 25.86 -10.02
N LYS A 131 -5.54 25.98 -11.07
CA LYS A 131 -5.05 26.08 -12.46
C LYS A 131 -4.31 27.40 -12.68
N ARG A 132 -4.86 28.52 -12.20
CA ARG A 132 -4.23 29.85 -12.32
C ARG A 132 -2.87 29.92 -11.63
N PHE A 133 -2.71 29.25 -10.49
CA PHE A 133 -1.44 29.14 -9.76
C PHE A 133 -0.49 28.09 -10.32
N GLY A 134 -0.90 27.33 -11.34
CA GLY A 134 -0.07 26.29 -11.95
C GLY A 134 0.07 25.03 -11.10
N TYR A 135 -0.82 24.78 -10.13
CA TYR A 135 -0.81 23.56 -9.30
C TYR A 135 -1.64 22.42 -9.89
N ALA A 136 -2.62 22.72 -10.74
CA ALA A 136 -3.46 21.73 -11.39
C ALA A 136 -3.57 21.97 -12.90
N ILE A 137 -3.77 20.88 -13.64
CA ILE A 137 -3.91 20.88 -15.09
C ILE A 137 -5.07 19.96 -15.48
N SER A 138 -5.82 20.37 -16.49
CA SER A 138 -6.77 19.50 -17.19
C SER A 138 -6.10 18.89 -18.41
N HIS A 139 -6.29 17.59 -18.60
CA HIS A 139 -5.77 16.85 -19.75
C HIS A 139 -6.81 15.86 -20.27
N SER A 140 -6.66 15.42 -21.50
CA SER A 140 -7.47 14.35 -22.10
C SER A 140 -6.55 13.25 -22.63
N LYS A 141 -7.03 12.00 -22.56
CA LYS A 141 -6.30 10.82 -23.07
C LYS A 141 -6.65 10.53 -24.54
N PRO A 142 -7.93 10.48 -24.95
CA PRO A 142 -8.27 10.23 -26.35
C PRO A 142 -8.29 11.52 -27.18
N LYS A 143 -7.99 11.40 -28.48
CA LYS A 143 -8.09 12.51 -29.45
C LYS A 143 -9.53 12.74 -29.96
N LEU A 144 -10.34 11.68 -30.01
CA LEU A 144 -11.73 11.70 -30.46
C LEU A 144 -12.65 11.71 -29.23
N ASN A 145 -13.60 12.64 -29.17
CA ASN A 145 -14.49 12.88 -28.03
C ASN A 145 -13.72 12.99 -26.70
N PRO A 146 -12.79 13.95 -26.56
CA PRO A 146 -11.93 14.05 -25.39
C PRO A 146 -12.75 14.37 -24.14
N GLU A 147 -12.71 13.47 -23.17
CA GLU A 147 -13.12 13.77 -21.81
C GLU A 147 -11.94 14.31 -21.01
N MET A 148 -12.22 15.33 -20.18
CA MET A 148 -11.19 16.06 -19.45
C MET A 148 -11.04 15.52 -18.03
N PHE A 149 -9.79 15.32 -17.64
CA PHE A 149 -9.39 14.87 -16.31
C PHE A 149 -8.45 15.88 -15.69
N VAL A 150 -8.65 16.15 -14.41
CA VAL A 150 -7.81 17.06 -13.61
C VAL A 150 -6.79 16.25 -12.82
N CYS A 151 -5.53 16.67 -12.89
CA CYS A 151 -4.46 16.14 -12.05
C CYS A 151 -3.53 17.28 -11.56
N LEU A 152 -2.62 16.96 -10.64
CA LEU A 152 -1.62 17.91 -10.17
C LEU A 152 -0.46 18.05 -11.16
N THR A 153 0.09 19.27 -11.24
CA THR A 153 1.41 19.51 -11.83
C THR A 153 2.52 19.04 -10.88
N HIS A 154 3.78 19.13 -11.29
CA HIS A 154 4.91 18.80 -10.43
C HIS A 154 4.96 19.69 -9.18
N GLU A 155 4.73 21.00 -9.34
CA GLU A 155 4.66 21.98 -8.25
C GLU A 155 3.47 21.69 -7.34
N GLY A 156 2.31 21.38 -7.93
CA GLY A 156 1.11 21.00 -7.18
C GLY A 156 1.31 19.73 -6.36
N TYR A 157 2.01 18.74 -6.92
CA TYR A 157 2.35 17.50 -6.22
C TYR A 157 3.26 17.76 -5.01
N ALA A 158 4.29 18.59 -5.17
CA ALA A 158 5.18 18.97 -4.07
C ALA A 158 4.44 19.71 -2.94
N ALA A 159 3.53 20.64 -3.30
CA ALA A 159 2.70 21.36 -2.33
C ALA A 159 1.72 20.43 -1.60
N ALA A 160 1.02 19.57 -2.36
CA ALA A 160 0.05 18.63 -1.82
C ALA A 160 0.69 17.60 -0.88
N LYS A 161 1.89 17.11 -1.22
CA LYS A 161 2.65 16.20 -0.35
C LYS A 161 2.91 16.83 1.02
N LYS A 162 3.31 18.11 1.08
CA LYS A 162 3.47 18.83 2.36
C LYS A 162 2.17 18.94 3.15
N VAL A 163 1.03 19.12 2.48
CA VAL A 163 -0.29 19.11 3.14
C VAL A 163 -0.59 17.75 3.76
N VAL A 164 -0.40 16.67 3.00
CA VAL A 164 -0.67 15.29 3.46
C VAL A 164 0.25 14.93 4.64
N LEU A 165 1.54 15.27 4.56
CA LEU A 165 2.49 15.06 5.66
C LEU A 165 2.04 15.76 6.94
N ARG A 166 1.66 17.05 6.85
CA ARG A 166 1.12 17.81 8.00
C ARG A 166 -0.12 17.15 8.60
N ARG A 167 -1.01 16.57 7.77
CA ARG A 167 -2.21 15.84 8.27
C ARG A 167 -1.84 14.56 9.01
N VAL A 168 -0.90 13.79 8.48
CA VAL A 168 -0.44 12.56 9.14
C VAL A 168 0.11 12.89 10.54
N GLU A 169 0.88 13.97 10.65
CA GLU A 169 1.42 14.42 11.94
C GLU A 169 0.36 14.97 12.88
N MET A 170 -0.54 15.82 12.37
CA MET A 170 -1.68 16.35 13.15
C MET A 170 -2.53 15.22 13.74
N PHE A 171 -2.72 14.13 13.00
CA PHE A 171 -3.53 13.00 13.41
C PHE A 171 -2.72 11.79 13.88
N GLU A 172 -1.43 11.95 14.17
CA GLU A 172 -0.52 10.84 14.49
C GLU A 172 -1.06 9.97 15.63
N LYS A 173 -1.49 10.58 16.73
CA LYS A 173 -2.09 9.87 17.89
C LYS A 173 -3.33 9.05 17.50
N ARG A 174 -4.13 9.52 16.53
CA ARG A 174 -5.28 8.78 16.03
C ARG A 174 -4.84 7.63 15.14
N ILE A 175 -3.85 7.84 14.28
CA ILE A 175 -3.29 6.79 13.42
C ILE A 175 -2.66 5.68 14.27
N ARG A 176 -1.88 6.01 15.30
CA ARG A 176 -1.32 5.03 16.25
C ARG A 176 -2.39 4.20 16.94
N LYS A 177 -3.55 4.79 17.27
CA LYS A 177 -4.68 4.05 17.86
C LYS A 177 -5.34 3.08 16.88
N LEU A 178 -5.13 3.25 15.57
CA LEU A 178 -5.59 2.30 14.56
C LEU A 178 -4.57 1.18 14.35
N SER A 179 -3.36 1.29 14.89
CA SER A 179 -2.29 0.32 14.70
C SER A 179 -2.53 -0.95 15.50
N GLY A 180 -2.23 -2.08 14.87
CA GLY A 180 -2.35 -3.41 15.44
C GLY A 180 -2.05 -4.47 14.38
N PRO A 181 -1.96 -5.76 14.74
CA PRO A 181 -1.61 -6.83 13.79
C PRO A 181 -2.54 -6.90 12.57
N GLU A 182 -3.86 -6.76 12.80
CA GLU A 182 -4.83 -6.72 11.71
C GLU A 182 -4.63 -5.52 10.78
N SER A 183 -4.44 -4.33 11.35
CA SER A 183 -4.19 -3.11 10.59
C SER A 183 -2.88 -3.16 9.82
N TYR A 184 -1.87 -3.89 10.32
CA TYR A 184 -0.63 -4.16 9.59
C TYR A 184 -0.92 -4.93 8.30
N ILE A 185 -1.67 -6.04 8.39
CA ILE A 185 -2.06 -6.84 7.23
C ILE A 185 -2.85 -6.00 6.23
N ILE A 186 -3.83 -5.23 6.73
CA ILE A 186 -4.64 -4.37 5.88
C ILE A 186 -3.78 -3.31 5.18
N ALA A 187 -2.92 -2.61 5.92
CA ALA A 187 -2.01 -1.60 5.38
C ALA A 187 -1.04 -2.20 4.37
N LEU A 188 -0.53 -3.40 4.62
CA LEU A 188 0.38 -4.08 3.71
C LEU A 188 -0.32 -4.47 2.40
N GLY A 189 -1.56 -4.98 2.47
CA GLY A 189 -2.37 -5.23 1.29
C GLY A 189 -2.71 -3.95 0.51
N MET A 190 -2.99 -2.85 1.22
CA MET A 190 -3.20 -1.53 0.61
C MET A 190 -1.93 -1.00 -0.07
N SER A 191 -0.74 -1.34 0.44
CA SER A 191 0.54 -0.84 -0.08
C SER A 191 0.84 -1.22 -1.54
N ALA A 192 0.16 -2.24 -2.08
CA ALA A 192 0.33 -2.69 -3.46
C ALA A 192 -0.34 -1.74 -4.48
N GLY A 193 -1.43 -1.06 -4.10
CA GLY A 193 -2.20 -0.25 -5.05
C GLY A 193 -2.81 1.04 -4.49
N LEU A 194 -2.62 1.31 -3.20
CA LEU A 194 -3.17 2.46 -2.46
C LEU A 194 -4.67 2.67 -2.66
N LYS A 195 -5.40 1.57 -2.88
CA LYS A 195 -6.83 1.57 -3.16
C LYS A 195 -7.56 0.39 -2.56
N VAL A 196 -8.81 0.62 -2.19
CA VAL A 196 -9.75 -0.40 -1.70
C VAL A 196 -11.13 -0.16 -2.31
N SER A 197 -11.63 -1.14 -3.06
CA SER A 197 -13.00 -1.16 -3.56
C SER A 197 -13.89 -1.94 -2.60
N LYS A 198 -15.15 -1.53 -2.45
CA LYS A 198 -16.10 -2.30 -1.65
C LYS A 198 -16.45 -3.59 -2.39
N ALA A 199 -16.33 -4.72 -1.70
CA ALA A 199 -16.69 -6.04 -2.17
C ALA A 199 -17.67 -6.71 -1.18
N ALA A 200 -17.94 -8.01 -1.37
CA ALA A 200 -18.77 -8.79 -0.46
C ALA A 200 -18.15 -8.78 0.96
N GLU A 201 -18.99 -8.56 1.97
CA GLU A 201 -18.58 -8.52 3.37
C GLU A 201 -18.75 -9.91 4.01
N LEU A 202 -17.73 -10.34 4.74
CA LEU A 202 -17.75 -11.54 5.56
C LEU A 202 -17.91 -11.14 7.03
N ASN A 203 -18.94 -11.67 7.69
CA ASN A 203 -19.28 -11.30 9.07
C ASN A 203 -18.58 -12.18 10.12
N ASP A 204 -18.30 -13.44 9.78
CA ASP A 204 -17.67 -14.43 10.66
C ASP A 204 -16.51 -15.12 9.95
N TYR A 205 -15.45 -15.42 10.71
CA TYR A 205 -14.19 -15.99 10.24
C TYR A 205 -14.03 -17.46 10.62
N ASP A 206 -15.08 -18.10 11.14
CA ASP A 206 -15.09 -19.55 11.32
C ASP A 206 -14.94 -20.30 9.97
N LEU A 207 -14.36 -21.50 10.01
CA LEU A 207 -14.12 -22.31 8.80
C LEU A 207 -15.37 -22.50 7.93
N LYS A 208 -16.54 -22.70 8.52
CA LYS A 208 -17.78 -22.96 7.77
C LYS A 208 -18.22 -21.72 7.00
N SER A 209 -18.12 -20.54 7.61
CA SER A 209 -18.38 -19.26 6.96
C SER A 209 -17.38 -18.98 5.84
N LEU A 210 -16.08 -19.22 6.08
CA LEU A 210 -15.02 -19.04 5.09
C LEU A 210 -15.17 -20.00 3.89
N LEU A 211 -15.50 -21.27 4.13
CA LEU A 211 -15.75 -22.24 3.06
C LEU A 211 -16.94 -21.82 2.19
N SER A 212 -18.02 -21.35 2.83
CA SER A 212 -19.22 -20.88 2.13
C SER A 212 -18.92 -19.67 1.26
N PHE A 213 -18.09 -18.75 1.76
CA PHE A 213 -17.63 -17.58 1.03
C PHE A 213 -16.69 -17.93 -0.13
N MET A 214 -15.68 -18.77 0.10
CA MET A 214 -14.71 -19.16 -0.94
C MET A 214 -15.38 -19.92 -2.08
N ARG A 215 -16.42 -20.73 -1.79
CA ARG A 215 -17.18 -21.45 -2.81
C ARG A 215 -17.74 -20.52 -3.89
N VAL A 216 -18.31 -19.39 -3.49
CA VAL A 216 -18.92 -18.40 -4.41
C VAL A 216 -17.95 -17.36 -4.94
N LEU A 217 -16.69 -17.36 -4.47
CA LEU A 217 -15.68 -16.41 -4.91
C LEU A 217 -15.32 -16.66 -6.38
N ASN A 218 -15.25 -15.57 -7.15
CA ASN A 218 -14.80 -15.60 -8.54
C ASN A 218 -13.32 -15.99 -8.62
N GLU A 219 -12.97 -16.87 -9.55
CA GLU A 219 -11.63 -17.40 -9.77
C GLU A 219 -10.60 -16.31 -10.08
N GLU A 220 -11.01 -15.25 -10.78
CA GLU A 220 -10.16 -14.08 -11.07
C GLU A 220 -9.72 -13.36 -9.79
N LYS A 221 -10.47 -13.50 -8.68
CA LYS A 221 -10.08 -12.94 -7.37
C LYS A 221 -9.07 -13.80 -6.62
N ILE A 222 -8.82 -15.03 -7.07
CA ILE A 222 -7.86 -15.96 -6.49
C ILE A 222 -6.49 -15.82 -7.17
N LYS A 223 -6.47 -15.40 -8.44
CA LYS A 223 -5.24 -15.08 -9.17
C LYS A 223 -4.51 -13.92 -8.49
N ILE A 224 -3.18 -13.98 -8.46
CA ILE A 224 -2.33 -12.98 -7.83
C ILE A 224 -1.38 -12.33 -8.83
N ASP A 225 -1.02 -11.08 -8.53
CA ASP A 225 0.10 -10.41 -9.18
C ASP A 225 1.41 -10.99 -8.63
N THR A 226 2.09 -11.79 -9.45
CA THR A 226 3.34 -12.47 -9.10
C THR A 226 4.54 -11.54 -9.05
N SER A 227 4.40 -10.26 -9.45
CA SER A 227 5.44 -9.25 -9.26
C SER A 227 5.55 -8.77 -7.81
N LEU A 228 4.52 -9.04 -6.98
CA LEU A 228 4.49 -8.66 -5.58
C LEU A 228 5.23 -9.68 -4.70
N HIS A 229 5.82 -9.19 -3.61
CA HIS A 229 6.35 -10.06 -2.56
C HIS A 229 5.22 -10.98 -2.02
N PRO A 230 5.46 -12.28 -1.74
CA PRO A 230 4.41 -13.22 -1.33
C PRO A 230 3.54 -12.74 -0.16
N LYS A 231 4.17 -12.13 0.85
CA LYS A 231 3.45 -11.52 1.99
C LYS A 231 2.50 -10.40 1.55
N VAL A 232 2.94 -9.54 0.62
CA VAL A 232 2.12 -8.44 0.09
C VAL A 232 0.99 -8.98 -0.77
N ALA A 233 1.26 -9.97 -1.63
CA ALA A 233 0.25 -10.63 -2.45
C ALA A 233 -0.83 -11.29 -1.58
N PHE A 234 -0.43 -11.98 -0.51
CA PHE A 234 -1.36 -12.60 0.41
C PHE A 234 -2.19 -11.56 1.18
N CYS A 235 -1.57 -10.52 1.74
CA CYS A 235 -2.29 -9.42 2.38
C CYS A 235 -3.25 -8.71 1.41
N ARG A 236 -2.85 -8.57 0.13
CA ARG A 236 -3.70 -8.00 -0.92
C ARG A 236 -4.93 -8.87 -1.18
N PHE A 237 -4.73 -10.18 -1.32
CA PHE A 237 -5.81 -11.14 -1.44
C PHE A 237 -6.78 -11.04 -0.26
N LEU A 238 -6.26 -10.97 0.98
CA LEU A 238 -7.10 -10.85 2.17
C LEU A 238 -7.97 -9.58 2.13
N ILE A 239 -7.41 -8.40 1.80
CA ILE A 239 -8.21 -7.16 1.78
C ILE A 239 -9.19 -7.08 0.61
N ASP A 240 -8.93 -7.77 -0.49
CA ASP A 240 -9.84 -7.84 -1.63
C ASP A 240 -10.95 -8.90 -1.42
N THR A 241 -10.81 -9.74 -0.39
CA THR A 241 -11.73 -10.83 -0.05
C THR A 241 -12.16 -10.78 1.42
N ALA A 242 -11.63 -11.65 2.28
CA ALA A 242 -12.10 -11.90 3.65
C ALA A 242 -12.04 -10.68 4.58
N LEU A 243 -11.04 -9.81 4.41
CA LEU A 243 -10.84 -8.60 5.22
C LEU A 243 -11.38 -7.34 4.54
N ASN A 244 -12.16 -7.44 3.45
CA ASN A 244 -12.61 -6.26 2.70
C ASN A 244 -13.45 -5.29 3.55
N GLY A 245 -14.41 -5.79 4.33
CA GLY A 245 -15.22 -4.93 5.21
C GLY A 245 -14.37 -4.14 6.21
N LYS A 246 -13.35 -4.78 6.79
CA LYS A 246 -12.39 -4.15 7.72
C LYS A 246 -11.49 -3.14 7.00
N ALA A 247 -11.00 -3.47 5.81
CA ALA A 247 -10.21 -2.57 4.97
C ALA A 247 -11.00 -1.31 4.57
N VAL A 248 -12.28 -1.46 4.18
CA VAL A 248 -13.18 -0.34 3.89
C VAL A 248 -13.46 0.50 5.13
N LYS A 249 -13.61 -0.11 6.32
CA LYS A 249 -13.78 0.61 7.59
C LYS A 249 -12.54 1.43 7.94
N LEU A 250 -11.34 0.88 7.74
CA LEU A 250 -10.09 1.62 7.92
C LEU A 250 -10.00 2.79 6.93
N ALA A 251 -10.28 2.55 5.64
CA ALA A 251 -10.29 3.60 4.62
C ALA A 251 -11.31 4.72 4.92
N LYS A 252 -12.50 4.38 5.40
CA LYS A 252 -13.50 5.37 5.90
C LYS A 252 -12.97 6.19 7.06
N THR A 253 -12.19 5.58 7.95
CA THR A 253 -11.59 6.27 9.09
C THR A 253 -10.51 7.24 8.61
N LEU A 254 -9.61 6.80 7.71
CA LEU A 254 -8.63 7.66 7.07
C LEU A 254 -9.28 8.79 6.26
N ASN A 255 -10.43 8.55 5.64
CA ASN A 255 -11.19 9.57 4.91
C ASN A 255 -11.68 10.69 5.84
N ARG A 256 -12.09 10.37 7.06
CA ARG A 256 -12.45 11.39 8.09
C ARG A 256 -11.25 12.22 8.54
N LEU A 257 -10.02 11.71 8.35
CA LEU A 257 -8.78 12.43 8.65
C LEU A 257 -8.24 13.19 7.43
N GLY A 258 -8.91 13.12 6.27
CA GLY A 258 -8.43 13.70 5.01
C GLY A 258 -7.19 13.00 4.46
N LEU A 259 -7.02 11.71 4.77
CA LEU A 259 -5.90 10.84 4.36
C LEU A 259 -6.34 9.70 3.42
N ALA A 260 -7.63 9.66 3.07
CA ALA A 260 -8.19 8.83 2.01
C ALA A 260 -9.38 9.57 1.41
N PHE A 261 -9.78 9.21 0.20
CA PHE A 261 -10.96 9.77 -0.44
C PHE A 261 -11.72 8.69 -1.19
N LYS A 262 -13.06 8.73 -1.08
CA LYS A 262 -13.93 7.94 -1.94
C LYS A 262 -14.05 8.63 -3.29
N VAL A 263 -13.78 7.90 -4.37
CA VAL A 263 -13.71 8.45 -5.73
C VAL A 263 -14.53 7.57 -6.67
N ARG A 264 -15.22 8.21 -7.61
CA ARG A 264 -15.85 7.55 -8.75
C ARG A 264 -14.80 7.36 -9.85
N ASN A 265 -14.66 6.14 -10.33
CA ASN A 265 -13.77 5.80 -11.42
C ASN A 265 -14.52 5.97 -12.74
N TYR A 266 -13.86 6.56 -13.73
CA TYR A 266 -14.39 6.70 -15.09
C TYR A 266 -13.39 6.14 -16.09
N SER A 267 -13.90 5.62 -17.21
CA SER A 267 -13.09 5.28 -18.37
C SER A 267 -12.50 6.56 -19.00
N PRO A 268 -11.49 6.45 -19.87
CA PRO A 268 -10.99 7.60 -20.65
C PRO A 268 -12.06 8.31 -21.51
N PHE A 269 -13.23 7.70 -21.68
CA PHE A 269 -14.37 8.22 -22.44
C PHE A 269 -15.54 8.67 -21.53
N GLY A 270 -15.31 8.78 -20.22
CA GLY A 270 -16.32 9.27 -19.28
C GLY A 270 -17.35 8.23 -18.84
N HIS A 271 -17.17 6.94 -19.16
CA HIS A 271 -18.07 5.89 -18.68
C HIS A 271 -17.75 5.54 -17.23
N TYR A 272 -18.76 5.56 -16.35
CA TYR A 272 -18.59 5.18 -14.95
C TYR A 272 -18.21 3.70 -14.80
N LEU A 273 -17.15 3.43 -14.03
CA LEU A 273 -16.57 2.10 -13.81
C LEU A 273 -16.77 1.58 -12.37
N GLY A 274 -17.31 2.40 -11.47
CA GLY A 274 -17.50 2.05 -10.07
C GLY A 274 -16.84 3.05 -9.11
N GLU A 275 -16.81 2.67 -7.84
CA GLU A 275 -16.26 3.50 -6.75
C GLU A 275 -15.19 2.75 -5.97
N GLU A 276 -14.18 3.50 -5.53
CA GLU A 276 -13.14 3.00 -4.65
C GLU A 276 -12.69 4.08 -3.65
N TYR A 277 -12.08 3.64 -2.56
CA TYR A 277 -11.27 4.52 -1.72
C TYR A 277 -9.85 4.54 -2.27
N ARG A 278 -9.29 5.73 -2.47
CA ARG A 278 -7.86 5.95 -2.68
C ARG A 278 -7.24 6.48 -1.40
N ILE A 279 -6.06 6.01 -1.03
CA ILE A 279 -5.43 6.26 0.27
C ILE A 279 -4.08 6.97 0.09
N ALA A 280 -3.77 7.94 0.93
CA ALA A 280 -2.44 8.55 0.98
C ALA A 280 -1.37 7.52 1.30
N ARG A 281 -0.29 7.49 0.50
CA ARG A 281 0.86 6.61 0.74
C ARG A 281 1.42 6.80 2.16
N GLU A 282 1.56 8.06 2.57
CA GLU A 282 2.09 8.46 3.88
C GLU A 282 1.27 7.87 5.05
N ALA A 283 -0.05 7.72 4.88
CA ALA A 283 -0.89 7.11 5.90
C ALA A 283 -0.67 5.59 5.98
N VAL A 284 -0.49 4.93 4.84
CA VAL A 284 -0.15 3.50 4.78
C VAL A 284 1.24 3.25 5.35
N GLU A 285 2.23 4.08 5.02
CA GLU A 285 3.58 4.05 5.59
C GLU A 285 3.53 4.17 7.12
N ALA A 286 2.77 5.14 7.64
CA ALA A 286 2.62 5.33 9.08
C ALA A 286 1.98 4.11 9.77
N LEU A 287 0.90 3.55 9.18
CA LEU A 287 0.27 2.33 9.72
C LEU A 287 1.25 1.16 9.74
N LEU A 288 1.98 0.93 8.64
CA LEU A 288 3.01 -0.12 8.59
C LEU A 288 4.10 0.10 9.62
N LYS A 289 4.54 1.35 9.82
CA LYS A 289 5.62 1.68 10.76
C LYS A 289 5.19 1.51 12.23
N PHE A 290 3.94 1.83 12.55
CA PHE A 290 3.38 1.72 13.90
C PHE A 290 2.86 0.32 14.26
N SER A 291 2.85 -0.64 13.33
CA SER A 291 2.29 -1.97 13.57
C SER A 291 3.16 -3.06 12.96
N TYR A 292 2.92 -4.29 13.40
CA TYR A 292 3.56 -5.47 12.85
C TYR A 292 2.64 -6.68 13.02
N ALA A 293 2.66 -7.56 12.04
CA ALA A 293 2.11 -8.90 12.16
C ALA A 293 3.03 -9.88 11.45
N GLU A 294 3.42 -10.93 12.15
CA GLU A 294 4.11 -12.05 11.55
C GLU A 294 3.10 -12.94 10.83
N ILE A 295 3.44 -13.35 9.60
CA ILE A 295 2.66 -14.37 8.87
C ILE A 295 3.62 -15.54 8.69
N PRO A 296 3.29 -16.74 9.22
CA PRO A 296 4.18 -17.88 9.12
C PRO A 296 4.57 -18.17 7.67
N GLU A 297 5.86 -18.41 7.43
CA GLU A 297 6.38 -18.61 6.07
C GLU A 297 5.66 -19.77 5.36
N ASN A 298 5.34 -20.85 6.10
CA ASN A 298 4.58 -21.98 5.56
C ASN A 298 3.20 -21.57 5.03
N CYS A 299 2.54 -20.58 5.65
CA CYS A 299 1.28 -20.06 5.14
C CYS A 299 1.47 -19.32 3.81
N LEU A 300 2.55 -18.55 3.67
CA LEU A 300 2.88 -17.86 2.42
C LEU A 300 3.27 -18.85 1.31
N LYS A 301 4.05 -19.88 1.66
CA LYS A 301 4.43 -20.97 0.73
C LYS A 301 3.20 -21.72 0.22
N GLU A 302 2.28 -22.07 1.11
CA GLU A 302 1.01 -22.68 0.74
C GLU A 302 0.19 -21.76 -0.16
N PHE A 303 0.02 -20.49 0.22
CA PHE A 303 -0.69 -19.51 -0.59
C PHE A 303 -0.18 -19.42 -2.04
N ILE A 304 1.14 -19.35 -2.21
CA ILE A 304 1.76 -19.30 -3.54
C ILE A 304 1.51 -20.60 -4.32
N ALA A 305 1.60 -21.78 -3.67
CA ALA A 305 1.29 -23.05 -4.32
C ALA A 305 -0.17 -23.15 -4.82
N LEU A 306 -1.11 -22.47 -4.16
CA LEU A 306 -2.53 -22.49 -4.53
C LEU A 306 -2.88 -21.48 -5.61
N THR A 307 -2.20 -20.34 -5.65
CA THR A 307 -2.58 -19.18 -6.49
C THR A 307 -1.74 -19.02 -7.75
N TYR A 308 -0.43 -19.29 -7.66
CA TYR A 308 0.47 -19.15 -8.81
C TYR A 308 0.07 -20.06 -9.99
N PRO A 309 -0.28 -21.34 -9.80
CA PRO A 309 -0.63 -22.21 -10.92
C PRO A 309 -1.86 -21.75 -11.72
N LEU A 310 -2.73 -20.94 -11.12
CA LEU A 310 -3.91 -20.39 -11.79
C LEU A 310 -3.58 -19.32 -12.83
N SER A 311 -2.35 -18.77 -12.80
CA SER A 311 -1.90 -17.71 -13.71
C SER A 311 -0.66 -18.11 -14.52
N HIS A 312 0.09 -19.13 -14.08
CA HIS A 312 1.35 -19.53 -14.69
C HIS A 312 1.50 -21.05 -14.63
N SER A 313 2.01 -21.64 -15.71
CA SER A 313 2.26 -23.09 -15.76
C SER A 313 3.69 -23.48 -15.38
N ASP A 314 4.66 -22.56 -15.33
CA ASP A 314 6.06 -22.89 -15.09
C ASP A 314 6.35 -23.17 -13.60
N ILE A 315 6.92 -24.33 -13.32
CA ILE A 315 7.22 -24.78 -11.97
C ILE A 315 8.46 -24.13 -11.35
N TYR A 316 9.43 -23.69 -12.17
CA TYR A 316 10.75 -23.27 -11.67
C TYR A 316 10.68 -22.07 -10.74
N SER A 317 9.78 -21.13 -11.01
CA SER A 317 9.62 -19.90 -10.23
C SER A 317 9.15 -20.15 -8.79
N ILE A 318 8.51 -21.29 -8.52
CA ILE A 318 7.91 -21.57 -7.21
C ILE A 318 8.38 -22.87 -6.57
N MET A 319 9.12 -23.74 -7.27
CA MET A 319 9.52 -25.04 -6.73
C MET A 319 10.39 -24.93 -5.47
N SER A 320 11.40 -24.04 -5.47
CA SER A 320 12.29 -23.86 -4.32
C SER A 320 11.59 -23.25 -3.10
N TYR A 321 10.52 -22.47 -3.34
CA TYR A 321 9.79 -21.77 -2.29
C TYR A 321 8.62 -22.61 -1.76
N SER A 322 7.80 -23.17 -2.65
CA SER A 322 6.49 -23.77 -2.36
C SER A 322 6.37 -25.25 -2.78
N GLY A 323 7.47 -25.90 -3.14
CA GLY A 323 7.46 -27.25 -3.74
C GLY A 323 6.80 -28.33 -2.89
N GLU A 324 6.91 -28.27 -1.56
CA GLU A 324 6.24 -29.22 -0.66
C GLU A 324 4.71 -29.17 -0.81
N PHE A 325 4.14 -27.96 -0.85
CA PHE A 325 2.70 -27.75 -1.00
C PHE A 325 2.19 -28.14 -2.39
N LEU A 326 2.99 -27.90 -3.43
CA LEU A 326 2.68 -28.38 -4.79
C LEU A 326 2.64 -29.91 -4.85
N ARG A 327 3.60 -30.59 -4.22
CA ARG A 327 3.61 -32.06 -4.14
C ARG A 327 2.41 -32.61 -3.36
N ASN A 328 1.91 -31.87 -2.37
CA ASN A 328 0.70 -32.25 -1.66
C ASN A 328 -0.55 -32.12 -2.57
N ALA A 329 -0.63 -31.07 -3.39
CA ALA A 329 -1.68 -30.94 -4.40
C ALA A 329 -1.61 -32.06 -5.46
N GLU A 330 -0.39 -32.44 -5.88
CA GLU A 330 -0.17 -33.56 -6.79
C GLU A 330 -0.62 -34.90 -6.17
N LYS A 331 -0.26 -35.17 -4.91
CA LYS A 331 -0.75 -36.36 -4.16
C LYS A 331 -2.27 -36.40 -4.05
N SER A 332 -2.91 -35.24 -3.93
CA SER A 332 -4.38 -35.11 -3.94
C SER A 332 -5.00 -35.28 -5.34
N ARG A 333 -4.18 -35.52 -6.38
CA ARG A 333 -4.59 -35.70 -7.78
C ARG A 333 -5.38 -34.51 -8.31
N VAL A 334 -5.05 -33.29 -7.87
CA VAL A 334 -5.67 -32.05 -8.36
C VAL A 334 -4.79 -31.30 -9.37
N CYS A 335 -3.51 -31.66 -9.43
CA CYS A 335 -2.58 -31.27 -10.47
C CYS A 335 -1.57 -32.41 -10.72
N TRP A 336 -0.78 -32.32 -11.79
CA TRP A 336 0.40 -33.15 -12.00
C TRP A 336 1.56 -32.33 -12.58
N LEU A 337 2.78 -32.79 -12.32
CA LEU A 337 3.99 -32.15 -12.80
C LEU A 337 4.49 -32.85 -14.07
N ASP A 338 4.40 -32.16 -15.20
CA ASP A 338 4.91 -32.65 -16.50
C ASP A 338 6.19 -31.89 -16.86
N GLY A 339 7.33 -32.45 -16.45
CA GLY A 339 8.64 -31.81 -16.59
C GLY A 339 8.70 -30.47 -15.85
N SER A 340 8.79 -29.38 -16.61
CA SER A 340 8.79 -28.01 -16.06
C SER A 340 7.41 -27.38 -15.94
N LYS A 341 6.33 -28.09 -16.31
CA LYS A 341 4.97 -27.56 -16.33
C LYS A 341 4.11 -28.15 -15.23
N ILE A 342 3.27 -27.30 -14.66
CA ILE A 342 2.17 -27.66 -13.78
C ILE A 342 0.92 -27.78 -14.64
N VAL A 343 0.29 -28.94 -14.63
CA VAL A 343 -0.99 -29.16 -15.31
C VAL A 343 -2.09 -29.32 -14.28
N LEU A 344 -3.13 -28.51 -14.39
CA LEU A 344 -4.25 -28.47 -13.45
C LEU A 344 -5.39 -29.35 -13.90
N THR A 345 -6.02 -30.05 -12.95
CA THR A 345 -7.32 -30.70 -13.18
C THR A 345 -8.45 -29.67 -13.02
N ASP A 346 -9.64 -30.02 -13.52
CA ASP A 346 -10.87 -29.26 -13.26
C ASP A 346 -11.19 -29.11 -11.77
N LYS A 347 -10.64 -29.97 -10.90
CA LYS A 347 -10.86 -29.95 -9.44
C LYS A 347 -9.90 -29.02 -8.69
N PHE A 348 -8.89 -28.46 -9.35
CA PHE A 348 -7.86 -27.67 -8.67
C PHE A 348 -8.43 -26.42 -8.00
N ILE A 349 -9.39 -25.76 -8.65
CA ILE A 349 -9.98 -24.52 -8.14
C ILE A 349 -10.76 -24.77 -6.85
N ASP A 350 -11.56 -25.84 -6.80
CA ASP A 350 -12.28 -26.23 -5.58
C ASP A 350 -11.32 -26.59 -4.46
N TYR A 351 -10.24 -27.34 -4.78
CA TYR A 351 -9.17 -27.62 -3.84
C TYR A 351 -8.53 -26.33 -3.30
N ALA A 352 -8.18 -25.40 -4.19
CA ALA A 352 -7.59 -24.12 -3.82
C ALA A 352 -8.52 -23.30 -2.92
N LYS A 353 -9.81 -23.23 -3.24
CA LYS A 353 -10.83 -22.54 -2.43
C LYS A 353 -10.93 -23.11 -1.01
N VAL A 354 -10.93 -24.44 -0.86
CA VAL A 354 -10.97 -25.10 0.45
C VAL A 354 -9.70 -24.81 1.25
N ARG A 355 -8.52 -24.98 0.63
CA ARG A 355 -7.24 -24.74 1.29
C ARG A 355 -7.04 -23.27 1.66
N LEU A 356 -7.47 -22.34 0.81
CA LEU A 356 -7.46 -20.91 1.09
C LEU A 356 -8.38 -20.56 2.26
N ALA A 357 -9.57 -21.17 2.37
CA ALA A 357 -10.44 -20.96 3.54
C ALA A 357 -9.73 -21.35 4.85
N MET A 358 -9.09 -22.52 4.90
CA MET A 358 -8.33 -22.99 6.06
C MET A 358 -7.12 -22.09 6.36
N LEU A 359 -6.43 -21.63 5.31
CA LEU A 359 -5.29 -20.73 5.44
C LEU A 359 -5.71 -19.38 6.03
N VAL A 360 -6.82 -18.81 5.54
CA VAL A 360 -7.38 -17.55 6.00
C VAL A 360 -7.82 -17.66 7.46
N GLU A 361 -8.53 -18.72 7.83
CA GLU A 361 -8.93 -18.99 9.22
C GLU A 361 -7.70 -19.02 10.13
N LYS A 362 -6.67 -19.79 9.75
CA LYS A 362 -5.44 -19.92 10.53
C LYS A 362 -4.74 -18.59 10.75
N VAL A 363 -4.62 -17.77 9.70
CA VAL A 363 -3.93 -16.48 9.80
C VAL A 363 -4.76 -15.49 10.60
N ILE A 364 -6.06 -15.38 10.35
CA ILE A 364 -6.91 -14.44 11.09
C ILE A 364 -7.01 -14.85 12.57
N GLY A 365 -7.10 -16.14 12.87
CA GLY A 365 -7.07 -16.67 14.22
C GLY A 365 -5.80 -16.33 14.99
N SER A 366 -4.65 -16.18 14.31
CA SER A 366 -3.39 -15.75 14.95
C SER A 366 -3.27 -14.23 15.19
N LEU A 367 -4.23 -13.42 14.73
CA LEU A 367 -4.25 -11.97 14.93
C LEU A 367 -5.06 -11.53 16.16
N SER A 368 -5.81 -12.46 16.75
CA SER A 368 -6.57 -12.29 18.00
C SER A 368 -5.69 -12.65 19.18
#